data_AF-G4TNK4-F1
#
_entry.id   AF-G4TNK4-F1
#
_cell.length_a   1.000
_cell.length_b   1.000
_cell.length_c   1.000
_cell.angle_alpha   90.00
_cell.angle_beta   90.00
_cell.angle_gamma   90.00
#
_symmetry.space_group_name_H-M   'P 1'
#
loop_
_entity.id
_entity.type
_entity.pdbx_description
1 polymer ?
#
loop_
_entity_poly.entity_id
_entity_poly.type
_entity_poly.pdbx_seq_one_letter_code
_entity_poly.pdbx_strand_id
1 'polypeptide(L)'
;MVILILSSRALSTGEVYGTGCDAKRASLARYKPRIKIEPGALDDLGRLIPMQLTVVLQALNISRYFACEDNNNPRSNICFIHSLITQTSSKSKRGCVTFLWLSPIQCLSSIFISYWLLTLRVIVLYQRSPLVKSILYFSLGACYLTALGVLISCQYNLSQMNTYVGLVDICVPAELSSRIQVVFEAPLVFEGIMFSTLIYRAWADLKSRGSMGMLPLLRVLYRDGILFFIVMTATRIWNIYKYAKRPIYETLEGPYIMWSIVSVLSCRIYLNIVRAAQNLQQGTRPSQWSSMREQEYSLWEFTSFRRSDSSIQVREEGTSSDGRTIDT
;
A
#
# COMPACT_ATOMS: atom_id res chain seq x y z
N MET A 1 7.42 10.57 14.73
CA MET A 1 8.12 11.88 14.68
C MET A 1 8.85 12.13 13.33
N VAL A 2 9.62 11.20 12.77
CA VAL A 2 10.33 11.38 11.47
C VAL A 2 9.38 11.49 10.26
N ILE A 3 8.20 10.86 10.32
CA ILE A 3 7.19 10.88 9.23
C ILE A 3 6.51 12.26 9.09
N LEU A 4 6.39 13.04 10.17
CA LEU A 4 5.80 14.38 10.11
C LEU A 4 6.77 15.45 9.56
N ILE A 5 8.08 15.26 9.75
CA ILE A 5 9.09 16.20 9.27
C ILE A 5 9.29 16.08 7.74
N LEU A 6 9.13 14.88 7.16
CA LEU A 6 9.26 14.68 5.71
C LEU A 6 8.00 15.07 4.92
N SER A 7 6.83 15.15 5.56
CA SER A 7 5.61 15.63 4.90
C SER A 7 5.57 17.16 4.80
N SER A 8 6.23 17.87 5.73
CA SER A 8 6.23 19.33 5.76
C SER A 8 7.23 19.97 4.78
N ARG A 9 8.35 19.29 4.44
CA ARG A 9 9.36 19.84 3.50
C ARG A 9 9.07 19.64 2.02
N ALA A 10 8.07 18.86 1.63
CA ALA A 10 7.77 18.60 0.21
C ALA A 10 6.85 19.65 -0.45
N LEU A 11 6.33 20.63 0.30
CA LEU A 11 5.43 21.68 -0.21
C LEU A 11 6.08 23.06 -0.45
N SER A 12 7.39 23.23 -0.23
CA SER A 12 8.04 24.56 -0.23
C SER A 12 9.18 24.72 -1.23
N THR A 13 9.01 24.26 -2.48
CA THR A 13 9.83 24.75 -3.61
C THR A 13 8.96 24.86 -4.85
N GLY A 14 8.12 25.90 -4.88
CA GLY A 14 7.63 26.49 -6.11
C GLY A 14 8.58 27.63 -6.47
N GLU A 15 9.55 27.36 -7.35
CA GLU A 15 10.24 28.42 -8.07
C GLU A 15 9.81 28.40 -9.53
N VAL A 16 9.29 29.55 -9.91
CA VAL A 16 8.86 29.98 -11.22
C VAL A 16 10.11 30.22 -12.07
N TYR A 17 10.21 29.58 -13.23
CA TYR A 17 11.01 30.11 -14.34
C TYR A 17 10.17 30.10 -15.61
N GLY A 18 9.76 31.30 -15.98
CA GLY A 18 9.17 31.61 -17.27
C GLY A 18 10.23 32.01 -18.30
N THR A 19 9.85 31.77 -19.55
CA THR A 19 10.14 32.51 -20.79
C THR A 19 11.55 32.47 -21.40
N GLY A 20 11.57 32.00 -22.66
CA GLY A 20 12.42 32.56 -23.72
C GLY A 20 13.37 31.58 -24.41
N CYS A 21 12.99 31.04 -25.58
CA CYS A 21 13.69 31.29 -26.85
C CYS A 21 13.20 30.37 -27.99
N ASP A 22 12.56 31.03 -28.94
CA ASP A 22 12.62 30.88 -30.40
C ASP A 22 13.20 29.63 -31.08
N ALA A 23 12.34 29.09 -31.94
CA ALA A 23 12.58 28.86 -33.36
C ALA A 23 13.91 28.22 -33.79
N LYS A 24 13.89 26.89 -33.93
CA LYS A 24 14.55 26.23 -35.06
C LYS A 24 13.76 25.01 -35.53
N ARG A 25 12.86 25.30 -36.48
CA ARG A 25 12.11 24.33 -37.29
C ARG A 25 13.08 23.74 -38.33
N ALA A 26 13.78 22.67 -37.96
CA ALA A 26 14.57 21.87 -38.90
C ALA A 26 14.20 20.39 -38.75
N SER A 27 13.39 19.92 -39.69
CA SER A 27 13.41 18.54 -40.22
C SER A 27 13.62 17.40 -39.22
N LEU A 28 12.67 17.23 -38.28
CA LEU A 28 12.52 15.97 -37.56
C LEU A 28 11.89 14.93 -38.49
N ALA A 29 12.76 14.17 -39.16
CA ALA A 29 12.38 12.90 -39.76
C ALA A 29 11.69 12.06 -38.70
N ARG A 30 10.51 11.57 -39.08
CA ARG A 30 9.46 10.94 -38.27
C ARG A 30 9.94 9.63 -37.65
N TYR A 31 10.81 9.68 -36.64
CA TYR A 31 11.12 8.53 -35.80
C TYR A 31 9.89 8.25 -34.94
N LYS A 32 9.03 7.35 -35.43
CA LYS A 32 7.86 6.85 -34.71
C LYS A 32 8.34 5.64 -33.91
N PRO A 33 8.74 5.77 -32.62
CA PRO A 33 9.12 4.62 -31.83
C PRO A 33 7.91 3.70 -31.74
N ARG A 34 7.99 2.55 -32.41
CA ARG A 34 6.95 1.53 -32.42
C ARG A 34 7.08 0.75 -31.12
N ILE A 35 6.73 1.39 -29.99
CA ILE A 35 6.57 0.70 -28.72
C ILE A 35 5.30 -0.14 -28.89
N LYS A 36 5.48 -1.41 -29.26
CA LYS A 36 4.42 -2.41 -29.24
C LYS A 36 4.18 -2.70 -27.75
N ILE A 37 3.33 -1.91 -27.10
CA ILE A 37 2.83 -2.21 -25.76
C ILE A 37 1.88 -3.39 -25.96
N GLU A 38 2.23 -4.55 -25.38
CA GLU A 38 1.31 -5.68 -25.35
C GLU A 38 0.06 -5.28 -24.56
N PRO A 39 -1.14 -5.32 -25.17
CA PRO A 39 -2.35 -4.82 -24.54
C PRO A 39 -2.76 -5.59 -23.27
N GLY A 40 -2.25 -6.80 -23.04
CA GLY A 40 -2.62 -7.62 -21.87
C GLY A 40 -2.06 -7.14 -20.53
N ALA A 41 -0.87 -6.53 -20.49
CA ALA A 41 -0.22 -6.22 -19.21
C ALA A 41 -0.87 -5.05 -18.43
N LEU A 42 -1.61 -4.18 -19.12
CA LEU A 42 -2.28 -3.04 -18.49
C LEU A 42 -3.64 -3.43 -17.89
N ASP A 43 -4.34 -4.39 -18.50
CA ASP A 43 -5.62 -4.88 -18.01
C ASP A 43 -5.47 -5.71 -16.72
N ASP A 44 -4.39 -6.51 -16.62
CA ASP A 44 -4.05 -7.23 -15.38
C ASP A 44 -3.69 -6.25 -14.25
N LEU A 45 -3.03 -5.14 -14.58
CA LEU A 45 -2.74 -4.09 -13.60
C LEU A 45 -4.03 -3.42 -13.11
N GLY A 46 -4.97 -3.16 -14.01
CA GLY A 46 -6.29 -2.60 -13.71
C GLY A 46 -7.11 -3.43 -12.72
N ARG A 47 -6.99 -4.77 -12.75
CA ARG A 47 -7.67 -5.68 -11.82
C ARG A 47 -6.95 -5.83 -10.47
N LEU A 48 -5.63 -5.71 -10.43
CA LEU A 48 -4.88 -5.80 -9.17
C LEU A 48 -4.89 -4.51 -8.34
N ILE A 49 -5.08 -3.35 -8.99
CA ILE A 49 -5.20 -2.04 -8.32
C ILE A 49 -6.35 -1.98 -7.30
N PRO A 50 -7.61 -2.38 -7.60
CA PRO A 50 -8.69 -2.33 -6.61
C PRO A 50 -8.48 -3.32 -5.46
N MET A 51 -7.82 -4.46 -5.67
CA MET A 51 -7.43 -5.35 -4.58
C MET A 51 -6.40 -4.69 -3.65
N GLN A 52 -5.38 -4.05 -4.23
CA GLN A 52 -4.41 -3.28 -3.45
C GLN A 52 -5.04 -2.12 -2.71
N LEU A 53 -5.89 -1.37 -3.38
CA LEU A 53 -6.60 -0.27 -2.76
C LEU A 53 -7.54 -0.79 -1.67
N THR A 54 -8.15 -1.96 -1.82
CA THR A 54 -8.99 -2.54 -0.76
C THR A 54 -8.15 -2.99 0.44
N VAL A 55 -7.00 -3.66 0.22
CA VAL A 55 -6.11 -4.09 1.30
C VAL A 55 -5.45 -2.89 1.99
N VAL A 56 -5.03 -1.88 1.22
CA VAL A 56 -4.45 -0.63 1.73
C VAL A 56 -5.53 0.22 2.37
N LEU A 57 -6.75 0.30 1.85
CA LEU A 57 -7.87 0.99 2.50
C LEU A 57 -8.31 0.26 3.76
N GLN A 58 -8.29 -1.07 3.79
CA GLN A 58 -8.49 -1.85 5.01
C GLN A 58 -7.38 -1.56 6.01
N ALA A 59 -6.11 -1.56 5.58
CA ALA A 59 -4.95 -1.22 6.41
C ALA A 59 -4.98 0.24 6.91
N LEU A 60 -5.35 1.20 6.07
CA LEU A 60 -5.47 2.61 6.39
C LEU A 60 -6.72 2.90 7.21
N ASN A 61 -7.81 2.15 7.02
CA ASN A 61 -8.92 2.15 7.97
C ASN A 61 -8.38 1.69 9.32
N ILE A 62 -7.74 0.52 9.39
CA ILE A 62 -7.11 -0.02 10.61
C ILE A 62 -6.14 0.98 11.25
N SER A 63 -5.37 1.73 10.46
CA SER A 63 -4.40 2.72 10.95
C SER A 63 -5.04 4.05 11.38
N ARG A 64 -6.10 4.52 10.69
CA ARG A 64 -6.94 5.65 11.17
C ARG A 64 -7.66 5.31 12.47
N TYR A 65 -7.94 4.03 12.71
CA TYR A 65 -8.47 3.56 13.99
C TYR A 65 -7.43 3.62 15.13
N PHE A 66 -6.12 3.61 14.86
CA PHE A 66 -5.09 3.72 15.92
C PHE A 66 -4.79 5.16 16.38
N ALA A 67 -5.22 6.20 15.66
CA ALA A 67 -4.88 7.60 15.92
C ALA A 67 -6.06 8.42 16.50
N CYS A 68 -6.71 7.93 17.56
CA CYS A 68 -7.59 8.77 18.38
C CYS A 68 -6.76 9.39 19.51
N GLU A 69 -6.30 10.63 19.30
CA GLU A 69 -5.75 11.47 20.36
C GLU A 69 -6.91 12.20 21.03
N ASP A 70 -7.02 11.99 22.34
CA ASP A 70 -8.05 12.52 23.23
C ASP A 70 -8.13 14.05 23.14
N ASN A 71 -9.32 14.55 22.82
CA ASN A 71 -9.69 15.91 23.23
C ASN A 71 -11.18 15.99 23.55
N ASN A 72 -11.47 15.74 24.83
CA ASN A 72 -12.42 16.49 25.67
C ASN A 72 -13.95 16.37 25.48
N ASN A 73 -14.51 15.24 24.99
CA ASN A 73 -15.75 14.65 25.55
C ASN A 73 -16.13 13.30 24.87
N PRO A 74 -16.75 12.34 25.58
CA PRO A 74 -16.14 11.03 25.79
C PRO A 74 -17.11 9.86 25.46
N ARG A 75 -18.14 10.03 24.62
CA ARG A 75 -19.29 9.09 24.68
C ARG A 75 -19.95 8.53 23.42
N SER A 76 -19.50 8.74 22.19
CA SER A 76 -20.24 8.10 21.07
C SER A 76 -19.50 7.67 19.81
N ASN A 77 -18.19 7.83 19.70
CA ASN A 77 -17.45 7.30 18.54
C ASN A 77 -16.27 6.38 18.93
N ILE A 78 -16.15 6.02 20.21
CA ILE A 78 -15.23 5.02 20.73
C ILE A 78 -15.98 3.70 20.85
N CYS A 79 -16.27 3.00 19.75
CA CYS A 79 -16.87 1.66 19.91
C CYS A 79 -16.70 0.65 18.77
N PHE A 80 -16.13 1.01 17.61
CA PHE A 80 -15.88 -0.01 16.57
C PHE A 80 -14.50 -0.67 16.67
N ILE A 81 -13.52 0.04 17.23
CA ILE A 81 -12.22 -0.52 17.64
C ILE A 81 -12.43 -1.52 18.77
N HIS A 82 -13.29 -1.16 19.73
CA HIS A 82 -13.77 -2.09 20.72
C HIS A 82 -14.48 -3.23 19.99
N SER A 83 -15.45 -3.04 19.08
CA SER A 83 -16.20 -4.17 18.50
C SER A 83 -15.39 -5.19 17.68
N LEU A 84 -14.26 -4.86 17.04
CA LEU A 84 -13.41 -5.88 16.37
C LEU A 84 -12.40 -6.54 17.32
N ILE A 85 -11.94 -5.81 18.35
CA ILE A 85 -11.12 -6.37 19.45
C ILE A 85 -12.01 -7.09 20.50
N THR A 86 -13.30 -6.77 20.57
CA THR A 86 -14.30 -7.33 21.48
C THR A 86 -15.27 -8.31 20.85
N GLN A 87 -15.38 -8.39 19.52
CA GLN A 87 -15.97 -9.58 18.90
C GLN A 87 -15.10 -10.83 19.10
N THR A 88 -13.79 -10.68 19.32
CA THR A 88 -12.93 -11.78 19.74
C THR A 88 -12.80 -11.91 21.27
N SER A 89 -13.24 -10.90 22.03
CA SER A 89 -13.36 -10.94 23.50
C SER A 89 -14.65 -11.65 23.96
N SER A 90 -14.95 -12.80 23.34
CA SER A 90 -15.81 -13.81 23.96
C SER A 90 -14.93 -14.96 24.40
N LYS A 91 -14.23 -14.79 25.54
CA LYS A 91 -13.58 -15.80 26.43
C LYS A 91 -12.86 -17.00 25.79
N SER A 92 -12.60 -16.99 24.50
CA SER A 92 -12.24 -18.18 23.74
C SER A 92 -10.80 -18.05 23.32
N LYS A 93 -9.95 -18.86 23.96
CA LYS A 93 -8.53 -19.04 23.61
C LYS A 93 -8.30 -19.16 22.08
N ARG A 94 -9.29 -19.71 21.35
CA ARG A 94 -9.28 -19.81 19.88
C ARG A 94 -9.22 -18.47 19.17
N GLY A 95 -9.96 -17.45 19.61
CA GLY A 95 -9.97 -16.14 18.96
C GLY A 95 -8.61 -15.44 19.01
N CYS A 96 -7.95 -15.54 20.15
CA CYS A 96 -6.61 -14.97 20.34
C CYS A 96 -5.56 -15.64 19.44
N VAL A 97 -5.59 -16.98 19.35
CA VAL A 97 -4.68 -17.73 18.47
C VAL A 97 -4.94 -17.38 16.99
N THR A 98 -6.20 -17.33 16.56
CA THR A 98 -6.53 -16.97 15.17
C THR A 98 -6.04 -15.58 14.81
N PHE A 99 -6.20 -14.59 15.71
CA PHE A 99 -5.72 -13.22 15.48
C PHE A 99 -4.19 -13.17 15.34
N LEU A 100 -3.49 -13.89 16.21
CA LEU A 100 -2.02 -13.96 16.21
C LEU A 100 -1.47 -14.60 14.93
N TRP A 101 -2.22 -15.53 14.31
CA TRP A 101 -1.91 -16.11 13.00
C TRP A 101 -2.23 -15.18 11.83
N LEU A 102 -3.40 -14.54 11.85
CA LEU A 102 -3.90 -13.76 10.71
C LEU A 102 -3.11 -12.46 10.50
N SER A 103 -2.80 -11.74 11.58
CA SER A 103 -2.11 -10.45 11.54
C SER A 103 -0.79 -10.47 10.74
N PRO A 104 0.17 -11.37 11.04
CA PRO A 104 1.44 -11.39 10.32
C PRO A 104 1.33 -11.90 8.88
N ILE A 105 0.38 -12.81 8.58
CA ILE A 105 0.10 -13.25 7.21
C ILE A 105 -0.41 -12.07 6.38
N GLN A 106 -1.33 -11.28 6.94
CA GLN A 106 -1.83 -10.07 6.31
C GLN A 106 -0.69 -9.06 6.06
N CYS A 107 0.16 -8.83 7.06
CA CYS A 107 1.33 -7.97 6.93
C CYS A 107 2.27 -8.44 5.80
N LEU A 108 2.60 -9.74 5.76
CA LEU A 108 3.49 -10.32 4.75
C LEU A 108 2.89 -10.21 3.34
N SER A 109 1.58 -10.45 3.19
CA SER A 109 0.88 -10.33 1.90
C SER A 109 0.91 -8.89 1.36
N SER A 110 0.69 -7.90 2.23
CA SER A 110 0.75 -6.48 1.85
C SER A 110 2.15 -6.06 1.38
N ILE A 111 3.18 -6.54 2.08
CA ILE A 111 4.58 -6.33 1.70
C ILE A 111 4.89 -7.00 0.36
N PHE A 112 4.44 -8.25 0.16
CA PHE A 112 4.65 -8.99 -1.08
C PHE A 112 4.09 -8.24 -2.28
N ILE A 113 2.86 -7.75 -2.19
CA ILE A 113 2.24 -7.09 -3.33
C ILE A 113 2.92 -5.74 -3.62
N SER A 114 3.35 -5.04 -2.57
CA SER A 114 4.16 -3.82 -2.75
C SER A 114 5.48 -4.10 -3.50
N TYR A 115 6.18 -5.18 -3.16
CA TYR A 115 7.37 -5.61 -3.92
C TYR A 115 7.05 -6.06 -5.34
N TRP A 116 5.93 -6.72 -5.53
CA TRP A 116 5.48 -7.14 -6.84
C TRP A 116 5.23 -5.92 -7.75
N LEU A 117 4.56 -4.88 -7.24
CA LEU A 117 4.37 -3.62 -7.97
C LEU A 117 5.69 -2.93 -8.34
N LEU A 118 6.67 -2.93 -7.42
CA LEU A 118 8.00 -2.40 -7.70
C LEU A 118 8.74 -3.23 -8.76
N THR A 119 8.57 -4.55 -8.73
CA THR A 119 9.14 -5.46 -9.72
C THR A 119 8.54 -5.22 -11.10
N LEU A 120 7.22 -5.06 -11.20
CA LEU A 120 6.55 -4.70 -12.45
C LEU A 120 7.11 -3.40 -13.06
N ARG A 121 7.31 -2.38 -12.22
CA ARG A 121 7.91 -1.10 -12.63
C ARG A 121 9.30 -1.28 -13.25
N VAL A 122 10.15 -2.12 -12.67
CA VAL A 122 11.47 -2.44 -13.23
C VAL A 122 11.35 -3.26 -14.52
N ILE A 123 10.40 -4.18 -14.59
CA ILE A 123 10.19 -5.02 -15.78
C ILE A 123 9.75 -4.20 -17.00
N VAL A 124 8.85 -3.22 -16.80
CA VAL A 124 8.43 -2.30 -17.86
C VAL A 124 9.63 -1.55 -18.44
N LEU A 125 10.60 -1.19 -17.60
CA LEU A 125 11.83 -0.54 -18.00
C LEU A 125 12.78 -1.47 -18.78
N TYR A 126 12.76 -2.77 -18.45
CA TYR A 126 13.58 -3.81 -19.06
C TYR A 126 12.85 -4.56 -20.19
N GLN A 127 12.22 -3.81 -21.11
CA GLN A 127 11.43 -4.44 -22.18
C GLN A 127 12.26 -5.39 -23.07
N ARG A 128 13.57 -5.17 -23.21
CA ARG A 128 14.43 -5.84 -24.20
C ARG A 128 15.08 -7.16 -23.76
N SER A 129 15.26 -7.43 -22.47
CA SER A 129 16.02 -8.61 -22.01
C SER A 129 15.16 -9.59 -21.20
N PRO A 130 14.72 -10.73 -21.78
CA PRO A 130 13.87 -11.70 -21.08
C PRO A 130 14.58 -12.35 -19.88
N LEU A 131 15.91 -12.46 -19.93
CA LEU A 131 16.73 -13.04 -18.86
C LEU A 131 16.59 -12.25 -17.55
N VAL A 132 16.71 -10.92 -17.61
CA VAL A 132 16.56 -10.05 -16.43
C VAL A 132 15.17 -10.19 -15.82
N LYS A 133 14.12 -10.29 -16.65
CA LYS A 133 12.76 -10.50 -16.17
C LYS A 133 12.62 -11.83 -15.42
N SER A 134 13.20 -12.90 -15.97
CA SER A 134 13.18 -14.22 -15.34
C SER A 134 13.89 -14.20 -13.97
N ILE A 135 15.09 -13.61 -13.90
CA ILE A 135 15.84 -13.48 -12.63
C ILE A 135 15.04 -12.69 -11.58
N LEU A 136 14.41 -11.58 -11.98
CA LEU A 136 13.62 -10.75 -11.06
C LEU A 136 12.40 -11.51 -10.51
N TYR A 137 11.64 -12.21 -11.35
CA TYR A 137 10.51 -13.00 -10.88
C TYR A 137 10.93 -14.20 -10.02
N PHE A 138 11.98 -14.90 -10.43
CA PHE A 138 12.50 -16.03 -9.66
C PHE A 138 13.01 -15.60 -8.29
N SER A 139 13.78 -14.52 -8.23
CA SER A 139 14.29 -13.97 -6.95
C SER A 139 13.17 -13.45 -6.04
N LEU A 140 12.14 -12.79 -6.60
CA LEU A 140 10.96 -12.37 -5.84
C LEU A 140 10.21 -13.58 -5.27
N GLY A 141 9.95 -14.60 -6.10
CA GLY A 141 9.27 -15.82 -5.69
C GLY A 141 10.05 -16.58 -4.61
N ALA A 142 11.35 -16.76 -4.80
CA ALA A 142 12.22 -17.42 -3.83
C ALA A 142 12.27 -16.67 -2.48
N CYS A 143 12.39 -15.34 -2.51
CA CYS A 143 12.37 -14.50 -1.31
C CYS A 143 11.02 -14.60 -0.58
N TYR A 144 9.91 -14.63 -1.31
CA TYR A 144 8.58 -14.73 -0.71
C TYR A 144 8.33 -16.11 -0.09
N LEU A 145 8.65 -17.19 -0.81
CA LEU A 145 8.47 -18.56 -0.32
C LEU A 145 9.34 -18.83 0.92
N THR A 146 10.57 -18.32 0.95
CA THR A 146 11.44 -18.41 2.13
C THR A 146 10.88 -17.63 3.31
N ALA A 147 10.47 -16.37 3.12
CA ALA A 147 9.85 -15.57 4.17
C ALA A 147 8.55 -16.21 4.70
N LEU A 148 7.70 -16.72 3.82
CA LEU A 148 6.45 -17.40 4.18
C LEU A 148 6.72 -18.69 4.94
N GLY A 149 7.69 -19.50 4.50
CA GLY A 149 8.07 -20.74 5.18
C GLY A 149 8.61 -20.50 6.59
N VAL A 150 9.51 -19.52 6.75
CA VAL A 150 10.03 -19.13 8.08
C VAL A 150 8.93 -18.55 8.95
N LEU A 151 8.02 -17.76 8.39
CA LEU A 151 6.88 -17.21 9.13
C LEU A 151 5.95 -18.33 9.64
N ILE A 152 5.54 -19.27 8.78
CA ILE A 152 4.69 -20.40 9.16
C ILE A 152 5.38 -21.25 10.23
N SER A 153 6.69 -21.50 10.07
CA SER A 153 7.48 -22.23 11.06
C SER A 153 7.52 -21.49 12.42
N CYS A 154 7.71 -20.17 12.42
CA CYS A 154 7.64 -19.37 13.64
C CYS A 154 6.25 -19.42 14.27
N GLN A 155 5.19 -19.25 13.48
CA GLN A 155 3.81 -19.26 13.97
C GLN A 155 3.43 -20.60 14.60
N TYR A 156 3.88 -21.70 13.99
CA TYR A 156 3.67 -23.03 14.55
C TYR A 156 4.31 -23.15 15.94
N ASN A 157 5.56 -22.71 16.11
CA ASN A 157 6.24 -22.73 17.41
C ASN A 157 5.60 -21.76 18.43
N LEU A 158 5.23 -20.55 17.99
CA LEU A 158 4.53 -19.57 18.84
C LEU A 158 3.18 -20.08 19.32
N SER A 159 2.48 -20.88 18.51
CA SER A 159 1.17 -21.43 18.86
C SER A 159 1.23 -22.47 19.99
N GLN A 160 2.38 -23.12 20.18
CA GLN A 160 2.59 -24.10 21.26
C GLN A 160 3.03 -23.44 22.57
N MET A 161 3.71 -22.28 22.50
CA MET A 161 4.34 -21.60 23.64
C MET A 161 3.56 -20.37 24.15
N ASN A 162 2.28 -20.26 23.81
CA ASN A 162 1.47 -19.11 24.19
C ASN A 162 0.94 -19.25 25.62
N THR A 163 1.16 -18.22 26.43
CA THR A 163 0.53 -18.12 27.75
C THR A 163 -0.58 -17.07 27.67
N TYR A 164 -1.77 -17.44 28.14
CA TYR A 164 -2.90 -16.53 28.20
C TYR A 164 -2.85 -15.76 29.50
N VAL A 165 -2.70 -14.43 29.42
CA VAL A 165 -2.68 -13.57 30.60
C VAL A 165 -4.09 -13.02 30.80
N GLY A 166 -4.85 -13.65 31.69
CA GLY A 166 -6.25 -13.28 31.95
C GLY A 166 -6.46 -11.90 32.58
N LEU A 167 -5.39 -11.22 33.01
CA LEU A 167 -5.49 -9.85 33.56
C LEU A 167 -5.75 -8.80 32.46
N VAL A 168 -5.27 -9.08 31.24
CA VAL A 168 -5.25 -8.15 30.11
C VAL A 168 -5.91 -8.75 28.86
N ASP A 169 -6.41 -9.99 28.95
CA ASP A 169 -7.03 -10.75 27.85
C ASP A 169 -6.19 -10.77 26.56
N ILE A 170 -4.85 -10.76 26.71
CA ILE A 170 -3.89 -10.88 25.59
C ILE A 170 -3.10 -12.18 25.67
N CYS A 171 -2.78 -12.73 24.50
CA CYS A 171 -1.80 -13.81 24.40
C CYS A 171 -0.42 -13.19 24.19
N VAL A 172 0.51 -13.55 25.07
CA VAL A 172 1.90 -13.12 24.97
C VAL A 172 2.75 -14.35 24.67
N PRO A 173 3.58 -14.34 23.61
CA PRO A 173 4.57 -15.39 23.39
C PRO A 173 5.65 -15.29 24.47
N ALA A 174 5.94 -16.40 25.15
CA ALA A 174 6.94 -16.42 26.23
C ALA A 174 8.37 -16.20 25.70
N GLU A 175 8.68 -16.74 24.51
CA GLU A 175 9.98 -16.64 23.89
C GLU A 175 9.86 -16.34 22.39
N LEU A 176 10.77 -15.51 21.88
CA LEU A 176 10.91 -15.28 20.44
C LEU A 176 11.99 -16.19 19.88
N SER A 177 11.66 -16.89 18.80
CA SER A 177 12.66 -17.66 18.06
C SER A 177 13.68 -16.72 17.41
N SER A 178 14.97 -16.97 17.64
CA SER A 178 16.07 -16.26 16.97
C SER A 178 16.01 -16.35 15.43
N ARG A 179 15.25 -17.32 14.90
CA ARG A 179 15.04 -17.52 13.47
C ARG A 179 14.27 -16.40 12.79
N ILE A 180 13.57 -15.55 13.54
CA ILE A 180 12.78 -14.44 12.95
C ILE A 180 13.67 -13.41 12.24
N GLN A 181 14.95 -13.32 12.61
CA GLN A 181 15.92 -12.44 11.96
C GLN A 181 16.05 -12.74 10.45
N VAL A 182 15.99 -14.02 10.08
CA VAL A 182 16.13 -14.48 8.68
C VAL A 182 15.04 -13.89 7.77
N VAL A 183 13.84 -13.63 8.32
CA VAL A 183 12.71 -13.03 7.58
C VAL A 183 13.03 -11.61 7.11
N PHE A 184 13.89 -10.88 7.83
CA PHE A 184 14.26 -9.52 7.48
C PHE A 184 15.44 -9.45 6.49
N GLU A 185 16.31 -10.47 6.52
CA GLU A 185 17.50 -10.54 5.67
C GLU A 185 17.15 -10.92 4.22
N ALA A 186 16.25 -11.88 4.01
CA ALA A 186 15.91 -12.32 2.65
C ALA A 186 15.38 -11.17 1.76
N PRO A 187 14.42 -10.32 2.19
CA PRO A 187 13.97 -9.18 1.40
C PRO A 187 15.06 -8.12 1.18
N LEU A 188 16.04 -7.99 2.09
CA LEU A 188 17.15 -7.05 1.94
C LEU A 188 18.04 -7.42 0.75
N VAL A 189 18.30 -8.72 0.55
CA VAL A 189 19.05 -9.22 -0.60
C VAL A 189 18.29 -8.93 -1.90
N PHE A 190 16.99 -9.21 -1.92
CA PHE A 190 16.14 -8.93 -3.09
C PHE A 190 16.10 -7.43 -3.42
N GLU A 191 15.94 -6.57 -2.41
CA GLU A 191 16.01 -5.12 -2.57
C GLU A 191 17.35 -4.68 -3.19
N GLY A 192 18.47 -5.26 -2.76
CA GLY A 192 19.79 -4.99 -3.32
C GLY A 192 19.91 -5.35 -4.80
N ILE A 193 19.36 -6.50 -5.21
CA ILE A 193 19.32 -6.93 -6.62
C ILE A 193 18.48 -5.96 -7.45
N MET A 194 17.30 -5.58 -6.95
CA MET A 194 16.40 -4.62 -7.59
C MET A 194 17.05 -3.25 -7.76
N PHE A 195 17.69 -2.76 -6.71
CA PHE A 195 18.37 -1.47 -6.73
C PHE A 195 19.58 -1.45 -7.67
N SER A 196 20.39 -2.50 -7.67
CA SER A 196 21.53 -2.65 -8.58
C SER A 196 21.07 -2.64 -10.04
N THR A 197 19.97 -3.35 -10.33
CA THR A 197 19.34 -3.39 -11.67
C THR A 197 18.85 -2.00 -12.09
N LEU A 198 18.21 -1.26 -11.17
CA LEU A 198 17.78 0.12 -11.42
C LEU A 198 18.96 1.06 -11.72
N ILE A 199 20.02 1.02 -10.91
CA ILE A 199 21.23 1.85 -11.12
C ILE A 199 21.89 1.52 -12.45
N TYR A 200 22.11 0.23 -12.72
CA TYR A 200 22.74 -0.21 -13.97
C TYR A 200 21.99 0.35 -15.18
N ARG A 201 20.66 0.29 -15.14
CA ARG A 201 19.82 0.84 -16.19
C ARG A 201 19.91 2.36 -16.29
N ALA A 202 19.86 3.06 -15.15
CA ALA A 202 19.97 4.52 -15.12
C ALA A 202 21.30 4.98 -15.72
N TRP A 203 22.38 4.24 -15.45
CA TRP A 203 23.70 4.50 -16.00
C TRP A 203 23.79 4.20 -17.51
N ALA A 204 23.19 3.09 -17.96
CA ALA A 204 23.11 2.75 -19.38
C ALA A 204 22.30 3.80 -20.18
N ASP A 205 21.18 4.25 -19.63
CA ASP A 205 20.34 5.28 -20.24
C ASP A 205 21.09 6.63 -20.32
N LEU A 206 21.83 7.01 -19.26
CA LEU A 206 22.68 8.22 -19.25
C LEU A 206 23.77 8.19 -20.34
N LYS A 207 24.39 7.02 -20.57
CA LYS A 207 25.40 6.84 -21.61
C LYS A 207 24.81 6.94 -23.02
N SER A 208 23.55 6.57 -23.20
CA SER A 208 22.93 6.48 -24.52
C SER A 208 22.55 7.82 -25.18
N ARG A 209 22.59 8.96 -24.45
CA ARG A 209 22.51 10.40 -24.84
C ARG A 209 21.53 10.90 -25.94
N GLY A 210 20.94 10.05 -26.79
CA GLY A 210 20.17 10.44 -27.97
C GLY A 210 18.65 10.40 -27.84
N SER A 211 18.09 9.89 -26.73
CA SER A 211 16.63 9.73 -26.56
C SER A 211 16.11 10.61 -25.42
N MET A 212 16.18 11.93 -25.59
CA MET A 212 15.75 12.89 -24.55
C MET A 212 14.22 12.98 -24.36
N GLY A 213 13.43 12.46 -25.30
CA GLY A 213 11.97 12.65 -25.32
C GLY A 213 11.17 11.88 -24.25
N MET A 214 11.65 10.71 -23.78
CA MET A 214 10.93 9.87 -22.78
C MET A 214 11.35 10.14 -21.32
N LEU A 215 12.21 11.12 -21.08
CA LEU A 215 12.86 11.34 -19.77
C LEU A 215 11.99 11.86 -18.61
N PRO A 216 10.91 12.66 -18.77
CA PRO A 216 10.28 13.29 -17.61
C PRO A 216 9.56 12.27 -16.72
N LEU A 217 8.86 11.29 -17.32
CA LEU A 217 8.18 10.22 -16.58
C LEU A 217 9.21 9.30 -15.91
N LEU A 218 10.25 8.91 -16.65
CA LEU A 218 11.31 8.04 -16.16
C LEU A 218 12.04 8.66 -14.95
N ARG A 219 12.28 9.99 -14.97
CA ARG A 219 12.99 10.69 -13.89
C ARG A 219 12.22 10.66 -12.58
N VAL A 220 10.91 10.94 -12.62
CA VAL A 220 10.05 10.82 -11.43
C VAL A 220 10.05 9.37 -10.95
N LEU A 221 10.01 8.43 -11.90
CA LEU A 221 10.03 7.02 -11.62
C LEU A 221 11.35 6.55 -10.95
N TYR A 222 12.49 7.12 -11.31
CA TYR A 222 13.76 6.77 -10.65
C TYR A 222 13.89 7.37 -9.26
N ARG A 223 13.57 8.65 -9.09
CA ARG A 223 13.70 9.36 -7.82
C ARG A 223 12.91 8.67 -6.70
N ASP A 224 11.69 8.27 -7.02
CA ASP A 224 10.77 7.62 -6.09
C ASP A 224 11.17 6.18 -5.77
N GLY A 225 11.69 5.42 -6.76
CA GLY A 225 12.25 4.08 -6.53
C GLY A 225 13.50 4.10 -5.64
N ILE A 226 14.40 5.08 -5.82
CA ILE A 226 15.60 5.22 -4.98
C ILE A 226 15.22 5.60 -3.55
N LEU A 227 14.27 6.53 -3.37
CA LEU A 227 13.79 6.92 -2.05
C LEU A 227 13.14 5.73 -1.33
N PHE A 228 12.35 4.93 -2.05
CA PHE A 228 11.78 3.69 -1.51
C PHE A 228 12.88 2.75 -0.98
N PHE A 229 13.90 2.48 -1.79
CA PHE A 229 15.01 1.60 -1.41
C PHE A 229 15.72 2.09 -0.15
N ILE A 230 16.11 3.37 -0.10
CA ILE A 230 16.84 3.94 1.05
C ILE A 230 16.01 3.83 2.33
N VAL A 231 14.73 4.23 2.29
CA VAL A 231 13.86 4.23 3.46
C VAL A 231 13.60 2.80 3.95
N MET A 232 13.35 1.86 3.03
CA MET A 232 13.08 0.47 3.38
C MET A 232 14.32 -0.22 3.95
N THR A 233 15.48 -0.08 3.29
CA THR A 233 16.75 -0.63 3.77
C THR A 233 17.13 -0.06 5.13
N ALA A 234 17.00 1.26 5.34
CA ALA A 234 17.26 1.88 6.64
C ALA A 234 16.34 1.33 7.75
N THR A 235 15.04 1.18 7.45
CA THR A 235 14.06 0.61 8.40
C THR A 235 14.38 -0.85 8.72
N ARG A 236 14.83 -1.64 7.73
CA ARG A 236 15.25 -3.04 7.92
C ARG A 236 16.50 -3.16 8.79
N ILE A 237 17.53 -2.36 8.50
CA ILE A 237 18.76 -2.32 9.30
C ILE A 237 18.44 -1.91 10.74
N TRP A 238 17.57 -0.90 10.92
CA TRP A 238 17.10 -0.48 12.24
C TRP A 238 16.40 -1.61 13.00
N ASN A 239 15.52 -2.36 12.32
CA ASN A 239 14.83 -3.49 12.92
C ASN A 239 15.83 -4.59 13.32
N ILE A 240 16.76 -4.98 12.45
CA ILE A 240 17.81 -5.97 12.77
C ILE A 240 18.63 -5.52 13.99
N TYR A 241 19.02 -4.24 14.04
CA TYR A 241 19.74 -3.68 15.17
C TYR A 241 18.94 -3.76 16.48
N LYS A 242 17.63 -3.46 16.44
CA LYS A 242 16.74 -3.60 17.59
C LYS A 242 16.61 -5.05 18.04
N TYR A 243 16.44 -5.99 17.11
CA TYR A 243 16.40 -7.43 17.40
C TYR A 243 17.68 -7.92 18.10
N ALA A 244 18.84 -7.34 17.80
CA ALA A 244 20.11 -7.75 18.38
C ALA A 244 20.36 -7.21 19.82
N LYS A 245 19.68 -6.15 20.25
CA LYS A 245 20.02 -5.43 21.49
C LYS A 245 18.90 -5.31 22.51
N ARG A 246 17.64 -5.55 22.13
CA ARG A 246 16.48 -5.19 22.96
C ARG A 246 15.57 -6.39 23.29
N PRO A 247 14.88 -6.35 24.43
CA PRO A 247 13.94 -7.39 24.83
C PRO A 247 12.70 -7.45 23.91
N ILE A 248 12.00 -8.58 23.99
CA ILE A 248 10.96 -9.04 23.04
C ILE A 248 9.89 -7.99 22.73
N TYR A 249 9.41 -7.24 23.72
CA TYR A 249 8.31 -6.29 23.53
C TYR A 249 8.67 -5.14 22.57
N GLU A 250 9.93 -4.70 22.54
CA GLU A 250 10.37 -3.66 21.59
C GLU A 250 10.49 -4.19 20.15
N THR A 251 10.61 -5.52 19.98
CA THR A 251 10.84 -6.12 18.65
C THR A 251 9.58 -6.21 17.79
N LEU A 252 8.40 -6.22 18.42
CA LEU A 252 7.11 -6.27 17.74
C LEU A 252 6.73 -4.93 17.10
N GLU A 253 7.29 -3.81 17.54
CA GLU A 253 7.01 -2.49 16.97
C GLU A 253 7.56 -2.33 15.55
N GLY A 254 8.72 -2.94 15.27
CA GLY A 254 9.43 -2.81 14.00
C GLY A 254 8.62 -3.19 12.75
N PRO A 255 7.96 -4.36 12.72
CA PRO A 255 7.08 -4.77 11.62
C PRO A 255 5.93 -3.79 11.33
N TYR A 256 5.30 -3.22 12.36
CA TYR A 256 4.19 -2.27 12.17
C TYR A 256 4.66 -0.93 11.59
N ILE A 257 5.82 -0.45 12.05
CA ILE A 257 6.46 0.74 11.48
C ILE A 257 6.80 0.49 10.01
N MET A 258 7.39 -0.67 9.70
CA MET A 258 7.70 -1.05 8.32
C MET A 258 6.44 -1.12 7.45
N TRP A 259 5.38 -1.74 7.95
CA TRP A 259 4.10 -1.85 7.24
C TRP A 259 3.47 -0.49 6.93
N SER A 260 3.53 0.43 7.89
CA SER A 260 3.05 1.81 7.72
C SER A 260 3.84 2.55 6.63
N ILE A 261 5.16 2.43 6.65
CA ILE A 261 6.06 3.04 5.65
C ILE A 261 5.76 2.49 4.26
N VAL A 262 5.67 1.16 4.11
CA VAL A 262 5.37 0.49 2.83
C VAL A 262 4.04 1.01 2.27
N SER A 263 3.01 1.09 3.11
CA SER A 263 1.68 1.56 2.69
C SER A 263 1.72 3.00 2.17
N VAL A 264 2.37 3.91 2.90
CA VAL A 264 2.49 5.32 2.49
C VAL A 264 3.28 5.47 1.19
N LEU A 265 4.38 4.73 1.04
CA LEU A 265 5.19 4.78 -0.17
C LEU A 265 4.44 4.20 -1.38
N SER A 266 3.72 3.09 -1.21
CA SER A 266 2.86 2.51 -2.24
C SER A 266 1.78 3.50 -2.71
N CYS A 267 1.14 4.22 -1.79
CA CYS A 267 0.19 5.30 -2.14
C CYS A 267 0.85 6.42 -2.96
N ARG A 268 2.06 6.86 -2.59
CA ARG A 268 2.79 7.90 -3.32
C ARG A 268 3.16 7.46 -4.74
N ILE A 269 3.65 6.23 -4.88
CA ILE A 269 3.96 5.62 -6.19
C ILE A 269 2.72 5.63 -7.08
N TYR A 270 1.57 5.18 -6.54
CA TYR A 270 0.31 5.13 -7.27
C TYR A 270 -0.13 6.52 -7.76
N LEU A 271 -0.17 7.51 -6.87
CA LEU A 271 -0.56 8.88 -7.24
C LEU A 271 0.38 9.49 -8.29
N ASN A 272 1.67 9.18 -8.24
CA ASN A 272 2.63 9.63 -9.24
C ASN A 272 2.34 9.03 -10.63
N ILE A 273 1.95 7.74 -10.69
CA ILE A 273 1.58 7.08 -11.94
C ILE A 273 0.29 7.69 -12.51
N VAL A 274 -0.73 7.90 -11.67
CA VAL A 274 -2.02 8.49 -12.10
C VAL A 274 -1.80 9.89 -12.67
N ARG A 275 -1.03 10.74 -11.98
CA ARG A 275 -0.69 12.09 -12.47
C ARG A 275 0.08 12.05 -13.78
N ALA A 276 1.04 11.12 -13.91
CA ALA A 276 1.80 10.95 -15.15
C ALA A 276 0.88 10.54 -16.32
N ALA A 277 -0.08 9.64 -16.09
CA ALA A 277 -1.05 9.23 -17.10
C ALA A 277 -1.99 10.38 -17.53
N GLN A 278 -2.45 11.20 -16.57
CA GLN A 278 -3.30 12.36 -16.85
C GLN A 278 -2.59 13.42 -17.71
N ASN A 279 -1.31 13.69 -17.43
CA ASN A 279 -0.52 14.67 -18.20
C ASN A 279 -0.34 14.25 -19.66
N LEU A 280 -0.19 12.94 -19.93
CA LEU A 280 -0.10 12.41 -21.29
C LEU A 280 -1.40 12.62 -22.10
N GLN A 281 -2.56 12.49 -21.44
CA GLN A 281 -3.85 12.73 -22.08
C GLN A 281 -4.08 14.21 -22.39
N GLN A 282 -3.60 15.13 -21.53
CA GLN A 282 -3.75 16.57 -21.74
C GLN A 282 -2.93 17.06 -22.95
N GLY A 283 -1.72 16.53 -23.16
CA GLY A 283 -0.89 16.92 -24.32
C GLY A 283 -1.42 16.45 -25.69
N THR A 284 -2.38 15.52 -25.71
CA THR A 284 -2.88 14.89 -26.95
C THR A 284 -4.29 15.36 -27.34
N ARG A 285 -5.02 16.09 -26.47
CA ARG A 285 -6.35 16.58 -26.79
C ARG A 285 -6.31 18.03 -27.30
N PRO A 286 -6.59 18.30 -28.59
CA PRO A 286 -6.97 19.65 -29.01
C PRO A 286 -8.18 20.11 -28.18
N SER A 287 -8.27 21.42 -27.92
CA SER A 287 -9.11 22.18 -26.96
C SER A 287 -10.63 21.92 -26.88
N GLN A 288 -11.17 20.83 -27.42
CA GLN A 288 -12.61 20.59 -27.52
C GLN A 288 -13.24 19.85 -26.31
N TRP A 289 -12.45 19.26 -25.42
CA TRP A 289 -12.95 18.39 -24.33
C TRP A 289 -13.07 19.06 -22.96
N SER A 290 -12.86 20.39 -22.87
CA SER A 290 -13.01 21.13 -21.61
C SER A 290 -14.45 21.14 -21.09
N SER A 291 -15.47 21.04 -21.95
CA SER A 291 -16.87 21.05 -21.52
C SER A 291 -17.38 19.72 -20.94
N MET A 292 -16.72 18.59 -21.22
CA MET A 292 -17.24 17.27 -20.82
C MET A 292 -16.65 16.76 -19.50
N ARG A 293 -15.46 17.22 -19.11
CA ARG A 293 -14.78 16.75 -17.89
C ARG A 293 -15.29 17.40 -16.61
N GLU A 294 -15.92 18.56 -16.70
CA GLU A 294 -16.54 19.24 -15.56
C GLU A 294 -17.79 18.49 -15.07
N GLN A 295 -18.44 17.71 -15.95
CA GLN A 295 -19.63 16.91 -15.62
C GLN A 295 -19.30 15.57 -14.93
N GLU A 296 -18.17 14.94 -15.28
CA GLU A 296 -17.78 13.65 -14.70
C GLU A 296 -17.16 13.81 -13.30
N TYR A 297 -16.64 15.00 -12.99
CA TYR A 297 -16.10 15.34 -11.67
C TYR A 297 -17.16 15.64 -10.60
N SER A 298 -18.32 16.18 -11.00
CA SER A 298 -19.49 16.29 -10.11
C SER A 298 -20.14 14.94 -9.76
N LEU A 299 -19.84 13.87 -10.50
CA LEU A 299 -20.53 12.58 -10.31
C LEU A 299 -19.96 11.73 -9.15
N TRP A 300 -18.65 11.84 -8.84
CA TRP A 300 -18.06 11.15 -7.67
C TRP A 300 -18.09 11.99 -6.39
N GLU A 301 -18.49 13.25 -6.46
CA GLU A 301 -18.80 14.05 -5.27
C GLU A 301 -20.20 13.71 -4.70
N PHE A 302 -21.09 13.14 -5.52
CA PHE A 302 -22.47 12.78 -5.13
C PHE A 302 -22.68 11.35 -4.60
N THR A 303 -21.62 10.53 -4.50
CA THR A 303 -21.66 9.23 -3.79
C THR A 303 -20.95 9.29 -2.43
N SER A 304 -20.84 10.49 -1.86
CA SER A 304 -20.74 10.63 -0.41
C SER A 304 -21.99 9.99 0.20
N PHE A 305 -21.81 8.77 0.67
CA PHE A 305 -22.57 8.05 1.69
C PHE A 305 -23.72 8.89 2.29
N ARG A 306 -24.87 8.91 1.61
CA ARG A 306 -26.12 9.33 2.21
C ARG A 306 -26.46 8.25 3.22
N ARG A 307 -25.93 8.44 4.43
CA ARG A 307 -26.42 7.85 5.66
C ARG A 307 -27.93 8.02 5.61
N SER A 308 -28.64 6.93 5.32
CA SER A 308 -30.08 6.85 5.51
C SER A 308 -30.31 7.00 7.01
N ASP A 309 -30.54 8.24 7.44
CA ASP A 309 -31.34 8.50 8.62
C ASP A 309 -32.78 8.12 8.24
N SER A 310 -33.07 6.82 8.29
CA SER A 310 -34.44 6.34 8.42
C SER A 310 -34.88 6.65 9.84
N SER A 311 -35.37 7.88 10.04
CA SER A 311 -36.27 8.20 11.13
C SER A 311 -37.47 7.25 11.03
N ILE A 312 -37.47 6.24 11.89
CA ILE A 312 -38.64 5.42 12.21
C ILE A 312 -39.68 6.38 12.78
N GLN A 313 -40.64 6.79 11.95
CA GLN A 313 -41.91 7.29 12.46
C GLN A 313 -42.65 6.11 13.08
N VAL A 314 -42.76 6.16 14.40
CA VAL A 314 -43.73 5.37 15.17
C VAL A 314 -45.12 5.80 14.70
N ARG A 315 -45.73 4.98 13.86
CA ARG A 315 -47.14 5.06 13.49
C ARG A 315 -47.92 4.34 14.57
N GLU A 316 -48.58 5.10 15.44
CA GLU A 316 -49.66 4.60 16.29
C GLU A 316 -50.80 4.13 15.38
N GLU A 317 -50.99 2.82 15.27
CA GLU A 317 -52.21 2.23 14.72
C GLU A 317 -53.07 1.75 15.89
N GLY A 318 -54.13 2.50 16.15
CA GLY A 318 -55.17 2.15 17.12
C GLY A 318 -55.95 0.94 16.66
N THR A 319 -55.98 -0.09 17.50
CA THR A 319 -56.87 -1.25 17.39
C THR A 319 -58.25 -0.88 17.95
N SER A 320 -59.18 -0.61 17.03
CA SER A 320 -60.61 -0.43 17.31
C SER A 320 -61.40 -1.63 16.77
N SER A 321 -62.00 -2.37 17.71
CA SER A 321 -63.31 -3.03 17.70
C SER A 321 -63.74 -4.09 16.67
N ASP A 322 -64.57 -4.98 17.24
CA ASP A 322 -65.58 -5.88 16.68
C ASP A 322 -65.11 -7.22 16.08
N GLY A 323 -65.64 -8.39 16.46
CA GLY A 323 -66.94 -8.67 17.07
C GLY A 323 -67.77 -9.53 16.12
N ARG A 324 -67.72 -10.88 16.26
CA ARG A 324 -68.73 -11.82 15.73
C ARG A 324 -68.52 -13.24 16.32
N THR A 325 -69.31 -13.63 17.32
CA THR A 325 -70.45 -14.58 17.27
C THR A 325 -70.20 -15.87 16.49
N ILE A 326 -70.14 -16.98 17.23
CA ILE A 326 -70.31 -18.35 16.73
C ILE A 326 -71.55 -18.90 17.45
N ASP A 327 -72.57 -19.23 16.66
CA ASP A 327 -73.70 -20.09 17.04
C ASP A 327 -73.78 -21.23 16.02
N THR A 328 -74.26 -22.37 16.52
CA THR A 328 -74.64 -23.66 15.89
C THR A 328 -73.56 -24.71 15.63
#